data_AF-A0A1C5P1R2-F1
#
_entry.id   AF-A0A1C5P1R2-F1
#
_cell.length_a   1.000
_cell.length_b   1.000
_cell.length_c   1.000
_cell.angle_alpha   90.00
_cell.angle_beta   90.00
_cell.angle_gamma   90.00
#
_symmetry.space_group_name_H-M   'P 1'
#
loop_
_entity.id
_entity.type
_entity.pdbx_description
1 polymer ?
#
loop_
_entity_poly.entity_id
_entity_poly.type
_entity_poly.pdbx_seq_one_letter_code
_entity_poly.pdbx_strand_id
1 'polypeptide(L)'
;MLHPSYTDLMQVVNKDVEEGETKVVNSRYSIVMATSKRARQLIDGEMPLVKAKKGEKPLSIAIQEMNEGKLTIVTDNAEEEE
;
A
#
# COMPACT_ATOMS: atom_id res chain seq x y z
N MET A 1 -19.35 -4.72 -7.01
CA MET A 1 -18.61 -3.56 -6.48
C MET A 1 -17.24 -3.50 -7.16
N LEU A 2 -16.58 -2.34 -7.19
CA LEU A 2 -15.21 -2.24 -7.70
C LEU A 2 -14.26 -2.91 -6.69
N HIS A 3 -13.43 -3.83 -7.16
CA HIS A 3 -12.43 -4.51 -6.36
C HIS A 3 -11.01 -4.16 -6.83
N PRO A 4 -10.02 -4.10 -5.91
CA PRO A 4 -10.19 -4.25 -4.48
C PRO A 4 -10.92 -3.05 -3.84
N SER A 5 -11.75 -3.32 -2.84
CA SER A 5 -12.38 -2.30 -2.01
C SER A 5 -11.39 -1.75 -0.97
N TYR A 6 -11.69 -0.61 -0.34
CA TYR A 6 -10.82 -0.10 0.73
C TYR A 6 -10.73 -1.08 1.90
N THR A 7 -11.81 -1.83 2.17
CA THR A 7 -11.84 -2.84 3.24
C THR A 7 -10.91 -3.99 2.89
N ASP A 8 -10.90 -4.42 1.61
CA ASP A 8 -10.01 -5.47 1.12
C ASP A 8 -8.54 -5.05 1.33
N LEU A 9 -8.20 -3.81 0.97
CA LEU A 9 -6.86 -3.27 1.15
C LEU A 9 -6.47 -3.14 2.63
N MET A 10 -7.39 -2.70 3.50
CA MET A 10 -7.13 -2.63 4.95
C MET A 10 -6.86 -4.00 5.55
N GLN A 11 -7.53 -5.05 5.09
CA GLN A 11 -7.28 -6.42 5.53
C GLN A 11 -5.89 -6.89 5.09
N VAL A 12 -5.52 -6.65 3.83
CA VAL A 12 -4.20 -7.04 3.31
C VAL A 12 -3.08 -6.35 4.07
N VAL A 13 -3.21 -5.04 4.33
CA VAL A 13 -2.16 -4.26 4.99
C VAL A 13 -2.00 -4.61 6.47
N ASN A 14 -3.09 -4.96 7.17
CA ASN A 14 -3.04 -5.32 8.59
C ASN A 14 -2.97 -6.83 8.84
N LYS A 15 -2.76 -7.66 7.81
CA LYS A 15 -2.84 -9.12 7.92
C LYS A 15 -1.83 -9.73 8.90
N ASP A 16 -0.68 -9.07 9.07
CA ASP A 16 0.44 -9.53 9.89
C ASP A 16 0.49 -8.84 11.27
N VAL A 17 -0.54 -8.04 11.61
CA VAL A 17 -0.64 -7.37 12.93
C VAL A 17 -1.32 -8.32 13.91
N GLU A 18 -0.66 -8.60 15.04
CA GLU A 18 -1.25 -9.49 16.06
C GLU A 18 -2.49 -8.88 16.72
N GLU A 19 -3.41 -9.75 17.16
CA GLU A 19 -4.65 -9.31 17.79
C GLU A 19 -4.36 -8.67 19.15
N GLY A 20 -4.47 -7.34 19.21
CA GLY A 20 -4.12 -6.53 20.38
C GLY A 20 -3.01 -5.50 20.11
N GLU A 21 -2.29 -5.63 18.99
CA GLU A 21 -1.30 -4.66 18.55
C GLU A 21 -1.91 -3.49 17.78
N THR A 22 -1.14 -2.41 17.66
CA THR A 22 -1.57 -1.22 16.92
C THR A 22 -1.60 -1.52 15.43
N LYS A 23 -2.79 -1.44 14.82
CA LYS A 23 -2.95 -1.57 13.37
C LYS A 23 -2.11 -0.55 12.61
N VAL A 24 -1.39 -1.02 11.59
CA VAL A 24 -0.62 -0.20 10.65
C VAL A 24 -1.52 0.83 9.96
N VAL A 25 -2.76 0.45 9.63
CA VAL A 25 -3.74 1.35 9.00
C VAL A 25 -5.09 1.31 9.69
N ASN A 26 -5.50 2.48 10.20
CA ASN A 26 -6.82 2.73 10.78
C ASN A 26 -7.74 3.61 9.92
N SER A 27 -7.23 4.16 8.82
CA SER A 27 -7.97 5.11 7.99
C SER A 27 -7.76 4.91 6.49
N ARG A 28 -8.81 5.18 5.71
CA ARG A 28 -8.75 5.15 4.23
C ARG A 28 -7.70 6.13 3.68
N TYR A 29 -7.47 7.22 4.40
CA TYR A 29 -6.50 8.24 4.01
C TYR A 29 -5.08 7.70 3.96
N SER A 30 -4.72 6.76 4.85
CA SER A 30 -3.37 6.15 4.85
C SER A 30 -3.11 5.34 3.57
N ILE A 31 -4.10 4.56 3.12
CA ILE A 31 -4.05 3.84 1.84
C ILE A 31 -3.90 4.81 0.67
N VAL A 32 -4.70 5.88 0.65
CA VAL A 32 -4.62 6.91 -0.41
C VAL A 32 -3.24 7.55 -0.46
N MET A 33 -2.67 7.93 0.69
CA MET A 33 -1.35 8.53 0.75
C MET A 33 -0.26 7.57 0.30
N ALA A 34 -0.26 6.32 0.79
CA ALA A 34 0.74 5.33 0.44
C ALA A 34 0.70 4.98 -1.06
N THR A 35 -0.48 4.71 -1.62
CA THR A 35 -0.64 4.41 -3.05
C THR A 35 -0.30 5.61 -3.93
N SER A 36 -0.58 6.85 -3.47
CA SER A 36 -0.19 8.07 -4.18
C SER A 36 1.33 8.29 -4.19
N LYS A 37 2.00 8.08 -3.05
CA LYS A 37 3.47 8.16 -2.95
C LYS A 37 4.11 7.11 -3.85
N ARG A 38 3.63 5.86 -3.78
CA ARG A 38 4.13 4.78 -4.64
C ARG A 38 3.90 5.04 -6.12
N ALA A 39 2.74 5.57 -6.49
CA ALA A 39 2.48 5.96 -7.88
C ALA A 39 3.47 6.99 -8.41
N ARG A 40 3.94 7.93 -7.56
CA ARG A 40 5.00 8.89 -7.94
C ARG A 40 6.34 8.21 -8.16
N GLN A 41 6.75 7.30 -7.28
CA GLN A 41 7.98 6.50 -7.48
C GLN A 41 7.98 5.77 -8.84
N LEU A 42 6.85 5.18 -9.22
CA LEU A 42 6.69 4.52 -10.52
C LEU A 42 6.77 5.51 -11.69
N ILE A 43 6.29 6.75 -11.52
CA ILE A 43 6.43 7.82 -12.52
C ILE A 43 7.89 8.27 -12.64
N ASP A 44 8.61 8.30 -11.52
CA ASP A 44 10.02 8.68 -11.44
C ASP A 44 10.97 7.57 -11.96
N GLY A 45 10.42 6.43 -12.39
CA GLY A 45 11.14 5.35 -13.06
C GLY A 45 11.45 4.13 -12.20
N GLU A 46 10.94 4.06 -10.96
CA GLU A 46 11.04 2.84 -10.18
C GLU A 46 10.31 1.66 -10.85
N MET A 47 10.87 0.47 -10.68
CA MET A 47 10.28 -0.74 -11.24
C MET A 47 9.04 -1.17 -10.45
N PRO A 48 7.97 -1.58 -11.14
CA PRO A 48 6.83 -2.26 -10.51
C PRO A 48 7.24 -3.53 -9.79
N LEU A 49 6.64 -3.79 -8.62
CA LEU A 49 6.77 -5.03 -7.85
C LEU A 49 5.80 -6.12 -8.36
N VAL A 50 4.86 -5.73 -9.21
CA VAL A 50 3.90 -6.61 -9.88
C VAL A 50 4.10 -6.57 -11.39
N LYS A 51 3.57 -7.57 -12.09
CA LYS A 51 3.56 -7.57 -13.56
C LYS A 51 2.63 -6.47 -14.06
N ALA A 52 3.20 -5.34 -14.47
CA ALA A 52 2.46 -4.24 -15.06
C ALA A 52 2.28 -4.44 -16.57
N LYS A 53 1.09 -4.12 -17.09
CA LYS A 53 0.83 -4.08 -18.53
C LYS A 53 1.37 -2.77 -19.12
N LYS A 54 1.75 -2.80 -20.40
CA LYS A 54 2.16 -1.59 -21.12
C LYS A 54 1.02 -0.57 -21.10
N GLY A 55 1.29 0.65 -20.64
CA GLY A 55 0.31 1.73 -20.54
C GLY A 55 -0.61 1.66 -19.33
N GLU A 56 -0.38 0.74 -18.39
CA GLU A 56 -1.09 0.70 -17.13
C GLU A 56 -0.78 1.93 -16.28
N LYS A 57 -1.80 2.51 -15.65
CA LYS A 57 -1.63 3.74 -14.87
C LYS A 57 -0.81 3.43 -13.61
N PRO A 58 0.18 4.28 -13.25
CA PRO A 58 1.00 4.08 -12.05
C PRO A 58 0.19 3.85 -10.77
N LEU A 59 -0.93 4.56 -10.61
CA LEU A 59 -1.81 4.37 -9.45
C LEU A 59 -2.47 2.99 -9.42
N SER A 60 -2.85 2.44 -10.57
CA SER A 60 -3.43 1.09 -10.66
C SER A 60 -2.39 0.03 -10.28
N ILE A 61 -1.14 0.21 -10.73
CA ILE A 61 -0.02 -0.65 -10.35
C ILE A 61 0.20 -0.58 -8.84
N ALA A 62 0.28 0.61 -8.25
CA ALA A 62 0.49 0.80 -6.80
C ALA A 62 -0.62 0.15 -5.95
N ILE A 63 -1.88 0.23 -6.39
CA ILE A 63 -3.01 -0.46 -5.72
C ILE A 63 -2.84 -1.98 -5.83
N GLN A 64 -2.42 -2.49 -6.99
CA GLN A 64 -2.19 -3.92 -7.19
C GLN A 64 -1.00 -4.43 -6.33
N GLU A 65 0.09 -3.67 -6.26
CA GLU A 65 1.23 -3.99 -5.38
C GLU A 65 0.79 -4.08 -3.91
N MET A 66 -0.04 -3.15 -3.44
CA MET A 66 -0.62 -3.20 -2.10
C MET A 66 -1.52 -4.42 -1.91
N ASN A 67 -2.41 -4.69 -2.87
CA ASN A 67 -3.35 -5.81 -2.79
C ASN A 67 -2.65 -7.18 -2.83
N GLU A 68 -1.51 -7.29 -3.53
CA GLU A 68 -0.64 -8.48 -3.50
C GLU A 68 0.27 -8.52 -2.26
N GLY A 69 0.20 -7.53 -1.36
CA GLY A 69 1.02 -7.44 -0.16
C GLY A 69 2.50 -7.16 -0.41
N LYS A 70 2.84 -6.63 -1.60
CA LYS A 70 4.21 -6.27 -2.00
C LYS A 70 4.60 -4.85 -1.61
N LEU A 71 3.60 -3.99 -1.36
CA LEU A 71 3.77 -2.65 -0.83
C LEU A 71 3.33 -2.61 0.63
N THR A 72 4.25 -2.29 1.54
CA THR A 72 4.00 -2.13 2.98
C THR A 72 4.02 -0.66 3.36
N ILE A 73 3.20 -0.27 4.33
CA ILE A 73 3.20 1.08 4.91
C ILE A 73 4.03 1.05 6.18
N VAL A 74 5.11 1.83 6.21
CA VAL A 74 5.91 2.03 7.43
C VAL A 74 5.42 3.31 8.09
N THR A 75 5.19 3.26 9.40
CA THR A 75 4.86 4.42 10.23
C THR A 75 6.06 4.77 11.09
N ASP A 76 6.46 6.04 11.10
CA ASP A 76 7.68 6.55 11.76
C ASP A 76 7.72 6.35 13.29
N ASN A 77 6.70 5.78 13.92
CA ASN A 77 6.71 5.42 15.34
C ASN A 77 7.64 4.25 15.70
N ALA A 78 8.37 3.68 14.74
CA ALA A 78 9.30 2.57 14.93
C ALA A 78 10.79 2.98 14.88
N GLU A 79 11.11 4.27 14.72
CA GLU A 79 12.49 4.77 14.59
C GLU A 79 12.87 5.87 15.61
N GLU A 80 12.17 5.99 16.74
CA GLU A 80 12.63 6.76 17.91
C GLU A 80 13.01 5.82 19.07
N GLU A 81 13.98 4.94 18.85
CA GLU A 81 14.81 4.40 19.94
C GLU A 81 16.25 4.90 19.70
N GLU A 82 16.56 6.09 20.26
CA GLU A 82 17.93 6.50 20.62
C GLU A 82 18.33 5.93 21.98
#